data_AF-A0A3D0TZ33-F1
#
_entry.id   AF-A0A3D0TZ33-F1
#
_cell.length_a   1.000
_cell.length_b   1.000
_cell.length_c   1.000
_cell.angle_alpha   90.00
_cell.angle_beta   90.00
_cell.angle_gamma   90.00
#
_symmetry.space_group_name_H-M   'P 1'
#
loop_
_entity.id
_entity.type
_entity.pdbx_description
1 polymer ?
#
loop_
_entity_poly.entity_id
_entity_poly.type
_entity_poly.pdbx_seq_one_letter_code
_entity_poly.pdbx_strand_id
1 'polypeptide(L)' 'AAGKEKFAMMCAACHGPDGKGNQMLGAPNLTDDVWLYGGNEATIIETINAGRQGKMPSFKDQLSPEKIHVLAAYVYSLSN' A
#
# COMPACT_ATOMS: atom_id res chain seq x y z
N ALA A 1 -1.51 10.10 11.09
CA ALA A 1 -2.76 9.52 11.64
C ALA A 1 -3.69 9.01 10.52
N ALA A 2 -4.10 9.85 9.55
CA ALA A 2 -5.07 9.45 8.51
C ALA A 2 -4.62 8.28 7.60
N GLY A 3 -3.32 8.19 7.27
CA GLY A 3 -2.80 7.08 6.45
C GLY A 3 -2.88 5.72 7.16
N LYS A 4 -2.55 5.68 8.46
CA LYS A 4 -2.63 4.47 9.30
C LYS A 4 -4.05 3.92 9.40
N GLU A 5 -5.04 4.79 9.60
CA GLU A 5 -6.44 4.40 9.71
C GLU A 5 -6.94 3.79 8.38
N LYS A 6 -6.62 4.43 7.25
CA LYS A 6 -6.98 3.91 5.91
C LYS A 6 -6.28 2.59 5.60
N PHE A 7 -5.01 2.47 5.98
CA PHE A 7 -4.28 1.23 5.84
C PHE A 7 -4.95 0.11 6.63
N ALA A 8 -5.32 0.35 7.88
CA ALA A 8 -6.02 -0.63 8.72
C ALA A 8 -7.37 -1.07 8.13
N MET A 9 -8.12 -0.17 7.51
CA MET A 9 -9.43 -0.49 6.93
C MET A 9 -9.35 -1.17 5.57
N MET A 10 -8.40 -0.80 4.71
CA MET A 10 -8.43 -1.18 3.28
C MET A 10 -7.24 -2.05 2.84
N CYS A 11 -6.11 -1.96 3.54
CA CYS A 11 -4.85 -2.58 3.11
C CYS A 11 -4.43 -3.75 4.02
N ALA A 12 -4.72 -3.64 5.32
CA ALA A 12 -4.32 -4.63 6.32
C ALA A 12 -4.95 -6.01 6.12
N ALA A 13 -6.09 -6.08 5.41
CA ALA A 13 -6.72 -7.35 5.05
C ALA A 13 -5.81 -8.25 4.20
N CYS A 14 -4.94 -7.66 3.37
CA CYS A 14 -3.98 -8.39 2.54
C CYS A 14 -2.55 -8.25 3.06
N HIS A 15 -2.15 -7.05 3.50
CA HIS A 15 -0.76 -6.77 3.91
C HIS A 15 -0.51 -6.98 5.41
N GLY A 16 -1.52 -7.41 6.17
CA GLY A 16 -1.46 -7.56 7.62
C GLY A 16 -1.52 -6.21 8.36
N PRO A 17 -1.87 -6.20 9.65
CA PRO A 17 -1.96 -4.98 10.45
C PRO A 17 -0.61 -4.26 10.59
N ASP A 18 0.48 -5.03 10.54
CA ASP A 18 1.85 -4.53 10.66
C ASP A 18 2.51 -4.26 9.30
N GLY A 19 1.80 -4.45 8.17
CA GLY A 19 2.36 -4.26 6.84
C GLY A 19 3.35 -5.33 6.37
N LYS A 20 3.53 -6.42 7.13
CA LYS A 20 4.47 -7.51 6.83
C LYS A 20 4.09 -8.38 5.62
N GLY A 21 2.96 -8.11 4.99
CA GLY A 21 2.47 -8.88 3.87
C GLY A 21 1.81 -10.20 4.29
N ASN A 22 1.32 -10.92 3.29
CA ASN A 22 0.75 -12.24 3.44
C ASN A 22 1.11 -13.08 2.21
N GLN A 23 2.04 -14.02 2.38
CA GLN A 23 2.52 -14.87 1.30
C GLN A 23 1.44 -15.75 0.69
N MET A 24 0.43 -16.19 1.46
CA MET A 24 -0.69 -16.97 0.93
C MET A 24 -1.54 -16.15 -0.05
N LEU A 25 -1.60 -14.83 0.17
CA LEU A 25 -2.27 -13.89 -0.71
C LEU A 25 -1.33 -13.26 -1.74
N GLY A 26 -0.05 -13.66 -1.77
CA GLY A 26 0.96 -13.01 -2.62
C GLY A 26 1.15 -11.51 -2.32
N ALA A 27 0.71 -11.04 -1.15
CA ALA A 27 0.86 -9.66 -0.73
C ALA A 27 2.29 -9.47 -0.20
N PRO A 28 3.09 -8.56 -0.80
CA PRO A 28 4.46 -8.33 -0.36
C PRO A 28 4.51 -7.68 1.01
N ASN A 29 5.66 -7.85 1.66
CA ASN A 29 6.03 -7.10 2.84
C ASN A 29 6.29 -5.63 2.43
N LEU A 30 5.67 -4.70 3.13
CA LEU A 30 5.78 -3.26 2.91
C LEU A 30 6.75 -2.61 3.91
N THR A 31 7.30 -3.39 4.84
CA THR A 31 8.22 -2.92 5.89
C THR A 31 9.68 -3.29 5.61
N ASP A 32 9.98 -3.88 4.45
CA ASP A 32 11.35 -4.20 4.06
C ASP A 32 11.79 -3.35 2.86
N ASP A 33 13.07 -3.51 2.52
CA ASP A 33 13.72 -2.78 1.42
C ASP A 33 13.51 -3.46 0.05
N VAL A 34 12.68 -4.51 -0.03
CA VAL A 34 12.54 -5.34 -1.23
C VAL A 34 11.30 -4.95 -2.03
N TRP A 35 11.45 -3.98 -2.93
CA TRP A 35 10.36 -3.44 -3.74
C TRP A 35 10.36 -3.98 -5.18
N LEU A 36 9.36 -4.80 -5.52
CA LEU A 36 9.20 -5.37 -6.88
C LEU A 36 8.96 -4.30 -7.96
N TYR A 37 8.23 -3.25 -7.63
CA TYR A 37 7.86 -2.19 -8.57
C TYR A 37 8.57 -0.86 -8.29
N GLY A 38 9.36 -0.77 -7.22
CA GLY A 38 9.98 0.45 -6.70
C GLY A 38 9.27 1.01 -5.46
N GLY A 39 10.07 1.43 -4.47
CA GLY A 39 9.59 1.92 -3.17
C GLY A 39 9.53 3.43 -3.01
N ASN A 40 9.67 4.19 -4.10
CA ASN A 40 9.52 5.65 -4.03
C ASN A 40 8.03 6.04 -3.95
N GLU A 41 7.76 7.23 -3.40
CA GLU A 41 6.40 7.74 -3.18
C GLU A 41 5.54 7.73 -4.46
N ALA A 42 6.09 8.16 -5.59
CA ALA A 42 5.36 8.21 -6.86
C ALA A 42 4.92 6.81 -7.33
N THR A 43 5.79 5.81 -7.19
CA THR A 43 5.45 4.42 -7.55
C THR A 43 4.45 3.79 -6.57
N ILE A 44 4.50 4.16 -5.28
CA ILE A 44 3.49 3.72 -4.30
C ILE A 44 2.12 4.34 -4.65
N ILE A 45 2.07 5.63 -4.96
CA ILE A 45 0.85 6.32 -5.40
C ILE A 45 0.29 5.67 -6.67
N GLU A 46 1.14 5.38 -7.66
CA GLU A 46 0.73 4.69 -8.88
C GLU A 46 0.16 3.30 -8.57
N THR A 47 0.81 2.54 -7.68
CA THR A 47 0.39 1.19 -7.28
C THR A 47 -0.99 1.22 -6.61
N ILE A 48 -1.26 2.19 -5.73
CA ILE A 48 -2.56 2.35 -5.09
C ILE A 48 -3.62 2.77 -6.11
N ASN A 49 -3.27 3.65 -7.06
CA ASN A 49 -4.19 4.14 -8.08
C ASN A 49 -4.55 3.06 -9.12
N ALA A 50 -3.57 2.40 -9.70
CA ALA A 50 -3.78 1.46 -10.80
C ALA A 50 -4.03 0.02 -10.33
N GLY A 51 -3.72 -0.29 -9.08
CA GLY A 51 -3.55 -1.67 -8.63
C GLY A 51 -2.32 -2.31 -9.28
N ARG A 52 -2.11 -3.60 -9.01
CA ARG A 52 -1.05 -4.39 -9.67
C ARG A 52 -1.60 -5.74 -10.08
N GLN A 53 -1.15 -6.23 -11.24
CA GLN A 53 -1.56 -7.52 -11.80
C GLN A 53 -1.22 -8.62 -10.79
N GLY A 54 -2.23 -9.36 -10.34
CA GLY A 54 -2.07 -10.41 -9.33
C GLY A 54 -3.25 -10.46 -8.39
N LYS A 55 -3.33 -9.54 -7.42
CA LYS A 55 -4.37 -9.56 -6.36
C LYS A 55 -4.65 -8.18 -5.72
N MET A 56 -3.96 -7.12 -6.14
CA MET A 56 -4.12 -5.78 -5.56
C MET A 56 -5.08 -4.94 -6.41
N PRO A 57 -6.29 -4.61 -5.91
CA PRO A 57 -7.26 -3.82 -6.65
C PRO A 57 -6.82 -2.36 -6.80
N SER A 58 -7.37 -1.70 -7.82
CA SER A 58 -7.29 -0.24 -7.95
C SER A 58 -8.15 0.44 -6.87
N PHE A 59 -7.60 1.47 -6.22
CA PHE A 59 -8.31 2.29 -5.24
C PHE A 59 -8.69 3.69 -5.76
N LYS A 60 -8.44 3.98 -7.03
CA LYS A 60 -8.67 5.29 -7.65
C LYS A 60 -10.13 5.77 -7.49
N ASP A 61 -11.09 4.87 -7.59
CA ASP A 61 -12.52 5.21 -7.48
C ASP A 61 -13.03 5.21 -6.03
N GLN A 62 -12.23 4.70 -5.08
CA GLN A 62 -12.58 4.58 -3.67
C GLN A 62 -11.92 5.64 -2.78
N LEU A 63 -10.76 6.16 -3.20
CA LEU A 63 -9.96 7.13 -2.47
C LEU A 63 -9.72 8.37 -3.34
N SER A 64 -9.89 9.55 -2.74
CA SER A 64 -9.50 10.81 -3.40
C SER A 64 -7.97 10.91 -3.53
N PRO A 65 -7.45 11.70 -4.49
CA PRO A 65 -6.01 11.83 -4.70
C PRO A 65 -5.22 12.21 -3.44
N GLU A 66 -5.78 13.08 -2.60
CA GLU A 66 -5.16 13.51 -1.35
C GLU A 66 -5.08 12.36 -0.33
N LYS A 67 -6.11 11.51 -0.30
CA LYS A 67 -6.15 10.32 0.57
C LYS A 67 -5.14 9.28 0.11
N ILE A 68 -4.97 9.12 -1.20
CA ILE A 68 -3.97 8.22 -1.78
C ILE A 68 -2.56 8.72 -1.43
N HIS A 69 -2.30 10.02 -1.53
CA HIS A 69 -1.01 10.61 -1.17
C HIS A 69 -0.66 10.35 0.29
N VAL A 70 -1.60 10.62 1.21
CA VAL A 70 -1.37 10.37 2.65
C VAL A 70 -1.21 8.87 2.96
N LEU A 71 -1.91 8.00 2.24
CA LEU A 71 -1.77 6.56 2.38
C LEU A 71 -0.41 6.09 1.85
N ALA A 72 0.04 6.60 0.71
CA ALA A 72 1.34 6.30 0.12
C ALA A 72 2.48 6.72 1.06
N ALA A 73 2.41 7.92 1.64
CA ALA A 73 3.36 8.39 2.63
C ALA A 73 3.42 7.49 3.88
N TYR A 74 2.27 6.97 4.33
CA TYR A 74 2.25 6.01 5.43
C TYR A 74 2.92 4.68 5.04
N VAL A 75 2.62 4.14 3.86
CA VAL A 75 3.28 2.91 3.37
C VAL A 75 4.79 3.12 3.23
N TYR A 76 5.23 4.27 2.74
CA TYR A 76 6.65 4.62 2.65
C TYR A 76 7.32 4.64 4.03
N SER A 77 6.67 5.21 5.04
CA SER A 77 7.17 5.24 6.43
C SER A 77 7.25 3.88 7.13
N LEU A 78 6.71 2.80 6.54
CA LEU A 78 6.84 1.47 7.12
C LEU A 78 8.18 0.81 6.80
N SER A 79 8.86 1.27 5.74
CA SER A 79 10.14 0.73 5.24
C SER A 79 11.31 1.71 5.44
N ASN A 80 11.07 2.91 5.96
CA ASN A 80 12.08 3.96 6.16
C ASN A 80 12.01 4.55 7.56
#